data_AF-A0AAD9WAE5-F1
#
_entry.id   AF-A0AAD9WAE5-F1
#
_cell.length_a   1.000
_cell.length_b   1.000
_cell.length_c   1.000
_cell.angle_alpha   90.00
_cell.angle_beta   90.00
_cell.angle_gamma   90.00
#
_symmetry.space_group_name_H-M   'P 1'
#
loop_
_entity.id
_entity.type
_entity.pdbx_description
1 polymer ?
#
loop_
_entity_poly.entity_id
_entity_poly.type
_entity_poly.pdbx_seq_one_letter_code
_entity_poly.pdbx_strand_id
1 'polypeptide(L)'
;MQADNSASGGTSSPSGAPQQRDNGASVDGNAPAAQHSISAAASKTKKPRVRQKQKHKSPAASNTHADPWPRPYYFEDGLRRVKPYHFTYSTWCKERWRERTLIEIFESEFRDRPLEYYRRAMEGGEVAVNNKAVGPHYVLKNGDCITHTLHRHEPPVTADPIAILHEDDDMIVLNKPSGVPVHPSGRYNFNSITEIMKSERGRDWLAYPCNRLDRLTSGIMFVAKNPPAAVKLGNQIAARTVRKEYIARVIGEFPDGEVVCNQPILAISPKLGLNRVRANGKHARTVFKRLAYYPPCEEDVPAPIGEADKSAGNGQPSTRKKGYSIVRCMPVTGRTHQLRVHLQFLGYPIENDPIYANQKVWGFDLGRNDFDASLNSDEDIISRLSRMGKEDVAEAVAYYDEMIEDYEKRRAEKMSGEICDVCKTPLYTDPGHHELTLWLHSLRYEDKDGKWKYVSPLPSWALPPEGYSGPTEVGGMEALVKAVKDVNPEIVGGADTETTP
;
A
#
# COMPACT_ATOMS: atom_id res chain seq x y z
N MET A 1 -5.75 5.52 14.65
CA MET A 1 -6.78 4.46 14.53
C MET A 1 -7.18 4.27 13.07
N GLN A 2 -6.42 3.51 12.29
CA GLN A 2 -6.91 2.92 11.04
C GLN A 2 -6.97 1.42 11.30
N ALA A 3 -8.16 0.91 11.53
CA ALA A 3 -8.38 -0.49 11.81
C ALA A 3 -8.77 -1.18 10.49
N ASP A 4 -8.05 -2.23 10.13
CA ASP A 4 -8.23 -2.99 8.90
C ASP A 4 -9.69 -3.47 8.74
N ASN A 5 -10.18 -3.34 7.51
CA ASN A 5 -11.44 -3.88 7.03
C ASN A 5 -11.14 -5.07 6.12
N SER A 6 -10.82 -6.21 6.71
CA SER A 6 -10.85 -7.50 6.03
C SER A 6 -12.21 -8.16 6.31
N ALA A 7 -13.07 -8.19 5.30
CA ALA A 7 -14.29 -8.98 5.31
C ALA A 7 -13.97 -10.40 4.81
N SER A 8 -14.08 -11.40 5.69
CA SER A 8 -14.07 -12.82 5.33
C SER A 8 -15.52 -13.31 5.26
N GLY A 9 -16.03 -13.50 4.04
CA GLY A 9 -17.29 -14.19 3.80
C GLY A 9 -17.04 -15.69 3.76
N GLY A 10 -17.46 -16.41 4.79
CA GLY A 10 -17.52 -17.87 4.82
C GLY A 10 -18.96 -18.32 4.57
N THR A 11 -19.20 -19.00 3.45
CA THR A 11 -20.44 -19.72 3.16
C THR A 11 -20.35 -21.12 3.73
N SER A 12 -21.20 -21.46 4.69
CA SER A 12 -21.43 -22.85 5.12
C SER A 12 -22.87 -23.25 4.76
N SER A 13 -22.99 -24.25 3.89
CA SER A 13 -24.23 -24.98 3.62
C SER A 13 -24.38 -26.11 4.63
N PRO A 14 -25.58 -26.37 5.20
CA PRO A 14 -25.85 -27.61 5.90
C PRO A 14 -26.70 -28.54 5.03
N SER A 15 -26.23 -29.77 4.87
CA SER A 15 -26.93 -30.90 4.28
C SER A 15 -27.71 -31.69 5.34
N GLY A 16 -28.94 -32.11 4.99
CA GLY A 16 -29.48 -33.40 5.40
C GLY A 16 -30.31 -33.46 6.68
N ALA A 17 -31.63 -33.36 6.54
CA ALA A 17 -32.60 -33.94 7.47
C ALA A 17 -32.89 -35.41 7.09
N PRO A 18 -33.45 -36.20 8.01
CA PRO A 18 -34.55 -37.07 7.60
C PRO A 18 -35.78 -36.99 8.53
N GLN A 19 -36.93 -36.86 7.85
CA GLN A 19 -38.24 -37.48 8.05
C GLN A 19 -38.78 -37.74 9.47
N GLN A 20 -39.96 -37.18 9.74
CA GLN A 20 -41.10 -37.93 10.29
C GLN A 20 -42.45 -37.34 9.83
N ARG A 21 -43.40 -38.24 9.60
CA ARG A 21 -44.77 -38.05 9.09
C ARG A 21 -45.70 -37.51 10.19
N ASP A 22 -46.75 -36.77 9.86
CA ASP A 22 -48.13 -37.28 9.77
C ASP A 22 -49.20 -36.18 9.63
N ASN A 23 -50.17 -36.49 8.76
CA ASN A 23 -51.63 -36.27 8.79
C ASN A 23 -52.28 -34.87 8.83
N GLY A 24 -53.20 -34.66 7.87
CA GLY A 24 -54.58 -34.23 8.20
C GLY A 24 -55.28 -33.21 7.29
N ALA A 25 -56.03 -33.70 6.30
CA ALA A 25 -57.42 -33.32 5.91
C ALA A 25 -57.80 -31.81 5.82
N SER A 26 -57.99 -31.23 4.62
CA SER A 26 -59.25 -31.16 3.81
C SER A 26 -60.38 -30.28 4.38
N VAL A 27 -60.90 -29.34 3.57
CA VAL A 27 -62.26 -29.33 2.96
C VAL A 27 -62.63 -27.90 2.48
N ASP A 28 -63.29 -27.89 1.32
CA ASP A 28 -63.84 -26.83 0.48
C ASP A 28 -64.83 -25.82 1.11
N GLY A 29 -65.06 -24.70 0.40
CA GLY A 29 -66.18 -23.80 0.69
C GLY A 29 -66.35 -22.65 -0.31
N ASN A 30 -67.36 -22.77 -1.17
CA ASN A 30 -67.72 -21.97 -2.35
C ASN A 30 -68.25 -20.53 -2.08
N ALA A 31 -68.27 -19.74 -3.16
CA ALA A 31 -68.78 -18.37 -3.46
C ALA A 31 -70.24 -18.04 -2.98
N PRO A 32 -70.92 -16.88 -3.29
CA PRO A 32 -70.64 -15.82 -4.29
C PRO A 32 -71.07 -14.34 -3.93
N ALA A 33 -71.05 -13.52 -4.97
CA ALA A 33 -71.12 -12.06 -5.10
C ALA A 33 -72.46 -11.35 -4.77
N ALA A 34 -72.36 -10.03 -4.55
CA ALA A 34 -73.43 -9.06 -4.79
C ALA A 34 -72.86 -7.74 -5.36
N GLN A 35 -73.63 -7.16 -6.29
CA GLN A 35 -73.31 -6.08 -7.24
C GLN A 35 -73.40 -4.67 -6.61
N HIS A 36 -72.70 -3.67 -7.18
CA HIS A 36 -73.31 -2.45 -7.76
C HIS A 36 -72.29 -1.37 -8.19
N SER A 37 -72.42 -0.98 -9.47
CA SER A 37 -72.30 0.37 -10.09
C SER A 37 -71.10 1.30 -9.85
N ILE A 38 -70.28 1.42 -10.91
CA ILE A 38 -69.79 2.63 -11.62
C ILE A 38 -69.84 3.99 -10.88
N SER A 39 -68.68 4.61 -10.63
CA SER A 39 -68.35 5.98 -11.12
C SER A 39 -66.86 6.30 -10.91
N ALA A 40 -66.28 7.01 -11.88
CA ALA A 40 -64.88 7.40 -11.93
C ALA A 40 -64.62 8.64 -11.06
N ALA A 41 -63.57 8.60 -10.23
CA ALA A 41 -62.95 9.80 -9.67
C ALA A 41 -61.46 9.55 -9.36
N ALA A 42 -60.63 10.50 -9.81
CA ALA A 42 -59.17 10.46 -9.79
C ALA A 42 -58.58 10.27 -8.38
N SER A 43 -57.72 9.26 -8.23
CA SER A 43 -56.90 9.02 -7.03
C SER A 43 -55.44 9.37 -7.32
N LYS A 44 -54.99 10.49 -6.73
CA LYS A 44 -53.57 10.87 -6.62
C LYS A 44 -52.85 9.83 -5.75
N THR A 45 -52.05 8.96 -6.35
CA THR A 45 -51.12 8.08 -5.62
C THR A 45 -49.99 8.90 -5.00
N LYS A 46 -49.96 8.93 -3.66
CA LYS A 46 -48.89 9.53 -2.85
C LYS A 46 -47.57 8.79 -3.14
N LYS A 47 -46.56 9.52 -3.63
CA LYS A 47 -45.16 9.04 -3.69
C LYS A 47 -44.67 8.69 -2.28
N PRO A 48 -43.92 7.58 -2.09
CA PRO A 48 -43.35 7.25 -0.80
C PRO A 48 -42.31 8.31 -0.40
N ARG A 49 -42.46 8.81 0.83
CA ARG A 49 -41.61 9.84 1.42
C ARG A 49 -40.20 9.24 1.65
N VAL A 50 -39.23 9.64 0.84
CA VAL A 50 -37.82 9.31 1.06
C VAL A 50 -37.41 9.89 2.42
N ARG A 51 -37.16 9.03 3.41
CA ARG A 51 -36.53 9.41 4.68
C ARG A 51 -35.14 9.96 4.36
N GLN A 52 -34.97 11.28 4.44
CA GLN A 52 -33.64 11.89 4.48
C GLN A 52 -32.86 11.24 5.63
N LYS A 53 -31.80 10.50 5.32
CA LYS A 53 -30.81 10.09 6.31
C LYS A 53 -30.25 11.37 6.93
N GLN A 54 -30.57 11.61 8.20
CA GLN A 54 -29.92 12.65 8.99
C GLN A 54 -28.42 12.39 8.93
N LYS A 55 -27.67 13.33 8.35
CA LYS A 55 -26.22 13.39 8.52
C LYS A 55 -25.98 13.56 10.02
N HIS A 56 -25.56 12.49 10.70
CA HIS A 56 -25.09 12.57 12.07
C HIS A 56 -23.89 13.53 12.07
N LYS A 57 -24.09 14.74 12.59
CA LYS A 57 -22.99 15.62 12.98
C LYS A 57 -22.23 14.90 14.09
N SER A 58 -20.93 14.70 13.88
CA SER A 58 -20.05 14.17 14.92
C SER A 58 -20.21 15.01 16.19
N PRO A 59 -20.39 14.40 17.38
CA PRO A 59 -20.45 15.15 18.62
C PRO A 59 -19.08 15.79 18.87
N ALA A 60 -19.06 17.09 19.14
CA ALA A 60 -17.85 17.82 19.49
C ALA A 60 -17.26 17.22 20.78
N ALA A 61 -16.03 16.72 20.71
CA ALA A 61 -15.32 16.23 21.89
C ALA A 61 -14.81 17.42 22.70
N SER A 62 -14.94 17.38 24.02
CA SER A 62 -14.53 18.46 24.94
C SER A 62 -13.02 18.74 24.94
N ASN A 63 -12.20 17.87 24.33
CA ASN A 63 -10.75 18.02 24.16
C ASN A 63 -10.32 17.97 22.67
N THR A 64 -11.19 18.34 21.73
CA THR A 64 -10.78 18.40 20.32
C THR A 64 -9.87 19.61 20.13
N HIS A 65 -8.55 19.42 20.19
CA HIS A 65 -7.61 20.47 19.80
C HIS A 65 -7.93 20.92 18.36
N ALA A 66 -7.93 22.24 18.12
CA ALA A 66 -8.28 22.80 16.84
C ALA A 66 -7.43 22.19 15.73
N ASP A 67 -8.07 21.75 14.63
CA ASP A 67 -7.37 21.31 13.42
C ASP A 67 -6.48 22.47 12.92
N PRO A 68 -5.14 22.37 13.04
CA PRO A 68 -4.28 23.51 12.81
C PRO A 68 -4.35 23.92 11.32
N TRP A 69 -4.73 25.17 11.11
CA TRP A 69 -4.80 25.82 9.79
C TRP A 69 -4.19 27.24 9.87
N PRO A 70 -3.25 27.62 8.99
CA PRO A 70 -2.60 26.80 7.96
C PRO A 70 -1.87 25.60 8.56
N ARG A 71 -1.59 24.58 7.74
CA ARG A 71 -0.88 23.37 8.18
C ARG A 71 0.50 23.78 8.74
N PRO A 72 0.93 23.30 9.92
CA PRO A 72 2.13 23.80 10.60
C PRO A 72 3.40 23.13 10.06
N TYR A 73 3.63 23.16 8.75
CA TYR A 73 4.81 22.59 8.11
C TYR A 73 5.91 23.64 7.87
N TYR A 74 7.14 23.17 7.72
CA TYR A 74 8.32 23.96 7.38
C TYR A 74 9.31 23.10 6.61
N PHE A 75 10.29 23.74 5.95
CA PHE A 75 11.31 23.06 5.18
C PHE A 75 12.69 23.29 5.81
N GLU A 76 13.48 22.23 5.88
CA GLU A 76 14.81 22.24 6.48
C GLU A 76 15.61 21.07 5.88
N ASP A 77 16.86 21.30 5.48
CA ASP A 77 17.77 20.27 4.94
C ASP A 77 17.19 19.39 3.81
N GLY A 78 16.38 19.97 2.91
CA GLY A 78 15.73 19.23 1.83
C GLY A 78 14.56 18.34 2.27
N LEU A 79 14.10 18.48 3.51
CA LEU A 79 12.97 17.75 4.08
C LEU A 79 11.79 18.69 4.36
N ARG A 80 10.58 18.18 4.12
CA ARG A 80 9.32 18.77 4.59
C ARG A 80 8.97 18.21 5.96
N ARG A 81 8.99 19.08 6.96
CA ARG A 81 8.69 18.77 8.36
C ARG A 81 7.34 19.32 8.78
N VAL A 82 6.74 18.71 9.80
CA VAL A 82 5.49 19.16 10.42
C VAL A 82 5.75 19.38 11.90
N LYS A 83 5.47 20.58 12.42
CA LYS A 83 5.58 20.84 13.85
C LYS A 83 4.63 19.91 14.61
N PRO A 84 5.06 19.31 15.73
CA PRO A 84 4.20 18.45 16.53
C PRO A 84 2.88 19.13 16.90
N TYR A 85 1.80 18.36 16.87
CA TYR A 85 0.46 18.89 17.10
C TYR A 85 -0.42 17.85 17.81
N HIS A 86 -1.45 18.32 18.50
CA HIS A 86 -2.44 17.44 19.10
C HIS A 86 -3.46 17.02 18.04
N PHE A 87 -3.75 15.73 17.99
CA PHE A 87 -4.71 15.18 17.04
C PHE A 87 -5.63 14.19 17.76
N THR A 88 -6.93 14.29 17.51
CA THR A 88 -7.93 13.38 18.06
C THR A 88 -8.37 12.40 17.00
N TYR A 89 -8.03 11.12 17.19
CA TYR A 89 -8.64 10.03 16.44
C TYR A 89 -10.05 9.78 16.96
N SER A 90 -11.00 9.52 16.07
CA SER A 90 -12.36 9.10 16.43
C SER A 90 -12.77 7.90 15.59
N THR A 91 -13.31 6.87 16.24
CA THR A 91 -13.91 5.72 15.54
C THR A 91 -15.15 5.24 16.28
N TRP A 92 -16.13 4.75 15.54
CA TRP A 92 -17.26 4.05 16.13
C TRP A 92 -16.86 2.61 16.47
N CYS A 93 -17.52 2.05 17.48
CA CYS A 93 -17.38 0.67 17.89
C CYS A 93 -17.73 -0.26 16.72
N LYS A 94 -16.76 -1.11 16.33
CA LYS A 94 -16.95 -2.13 15.31
C LYS A 94 -17.60 -3.37 15.91
N GLU A 95 -18.27 -4.15 15.08
CA GLU A 95 -18.93 -5.39 15.50
C GLU A 95 -18.00 -6.35 16.25
N ARG A 96 -16.79 -6.58 15.74
CA ARG A 96 -15.75 -7.41 16.37
C ARG A 96 -15.18 -6.87 17.70
N TRP A 97 -15.55 -5.65 18.09
CA TRP A 97 -15.12 -5.02 19.34
C TRP A 97 -16.19 -5.05 20.43
N ARG A 98 -17.43 -5.39 20.07
CA ARG A 98 -18.53 -5.45 21.03
C ARG A 98 -18.21 -6.47 22.11
N GLU A 99 -18.62 -6.17 23.34
CA GLU A 99 -18.47 -7.04 24.51
C GLU A 99 -17.01 -7.31 24.93
N ARG A 100 -16.05 -6.67 24.28
CA ARG A 100 -14.64 -6.71 24.64
C ARG A 100 -14.26 -5.46 25.43
N THR A 101 -13.23 -5.59 26.26
CA THR A 101 -12.72 -4.46 27.03
C THR A 101 -11.91 -3.51 26.13
N LEU A 102 -11.90 -2.23 26.48
CA LEU A 102 -11.20 -1.21 25.71
C LEU A 102 -9.70 -1.54 25.59
N ILE A 103 -9.08 -2.03 26.66
CA ILE A 103 -7.65 -2.38 26.67
C ILE A 103 -7.33 -3.57 25.74
N GLU A 104 -8.19 -4.60 25.68
CA GLU A 104 -8.03 -5.72 24.74
C GLU A 104 -8.10 -5.25 23.28
N ILE A 105 -8.96 -4.27 22.98
CA ILE A 105 -9.06 -3.71 21.63
C ILE A 105 -7.76 -2.99 21.29
N PHE A 106 -7.23 -2.17 22.20
CA PHE A 106 -5.97 -1.46 21.95
C PHE A 106 -4.77 -2.41 21.82
N GLU A 107 -4.72 -3.47 22.62
CA GLU A 107 -3.71 -4.52 22.50
C GLU A 107 -3.78 -5.26 21.15
N SER A 108 -4.98 -5.65 20.75
CA SER A 108 -5.17 -6.48 19.55
C SER A 108 -5.14 -5.68 18.25
N GLU A 109 -5.62 -4.43 18.23
CA GLU A 109 -5.86 -3.65 17.01
C GLU A 109 -4.97 -2.41 16.88
N PHE A 110 -4.51 -1.82 17.99
CA PHE A 110 -3.77 -0.56 18.00
C PHE A 110 -2.37 -0.73 18.57
N ARG A 111 -1.49 -1.43 17.84
CA ARG A 111 -0.14 -1.81 18.33
C ARG A 111 0.95 -0.78 18.07
N ASP A 112 0.59 0.48 17.83
CA ASP A 112 1.54 1.59 17.59
C ASP A 112 2.36 1.93 18.84
N ARG A 113 1.78 1.73 20.03
CA ARG A 113 2.37 2.06 21.32
C ARG A 113 2.27 0.88 22.29
N PRO A 114 3.15 0.78 23.29
CA PRO A 114 3.08 -0.27 24.31
C PRO A 114 1.77 -0.19 25.09
N LEU A 115 1.29 -1.34 25.59
CA LEU A 115 0.00 -1.42 26.30
C LEU A 115 -0.07 -0.48 27.52
N GLU A 116 1.06 -0.30 28.20
CA GLU A 116 1.22 0.61 29.33
C GLU A 116 0.88 2.07 28.97
N TYR A 117 1.28 2.52 27.77
CA TYR A 117 0.92 3.85 27.29
C TYR A 117 -0.61 4.00 27.20
N TYR A 118 -1.31 2.99 26.68
CA TYR A 118 -2.75 3.05 26.49
C TYR A 118 -3.52 2.98 27.80
N ARG A 119 -3.07 2.17 28.75
CA ARG A 119 -3.64 2.14 30.11
C ARG A 119 -3.61 3.53 30.74
N ARG A 120 -2.43 4.16 30.76
CA ARG A 120 -2.26 5.53 31.25
C ARG A 120 -3.13 6.53 30.49
N ALA A 121 -3.22 6.42 29.16
CA ALA A 121 -4.03 7.32 28.34
C ALA A 121 -5.55 7.15 28.58
N MET A 122 -6.01 5.97 28.99
CA MET A 122 -7.41 5.74 29.39
C MET A 122 -7.67 6.32 30.77
N GLU A 123 -6.75 6.11 31.71
CA GLU A 123 -6.83 6.63 33.08
C GLU A 123 -6.69 8.16 33.14
N GLY A 124 -5.87 8.75 32.27
CA GLY A 124 -5.70 10.20 32.12
C GLY A 124 -6.80 10.90 31.32
N GLY A 125 -7.71 10.13 30.69
CA GLY A 125 -8.84 10.65 29.93
C GLY A 125 -8.50 11.13 28.51
N GLU A 126 -7.28 10.89 28.02
CA GLU A 126 -6.91 11.10 26.61
C GLU A 126 -7.64 10.14 25.68
N VAL A 127 -8.00 8.95 26.19
CA VAL A 127 -8.96 8.04 25.57
C VAL A 127 -10.33 8.20 26.26
N ALA A 128 -11.35 8.47 25.46
CA ALA A 128 -12.71 8.64 25.94
C ALA A 128 -13.70 7.85 25.08
N VAL A 129 -14.82 7.45 25.69
CA VAL A 129 -15.95 6.82 25.00
C VAL A 129 -17.16 7.73 25.16
N ASN A 130 -17.79 8.10 24.04
CA ASN A 130 -18.92 9.03 23.99
C ASN A 130 -18.60 10.36 24.72
N ASN A 131 -17.38 10.88 24.53
CA ASN A 131 -16.84 12.09 25.17
C ASN A 131 -16.72 12.01 26.70
N LYS A 132 -16.70 10.81 27.29
CA LYS A 132 -16.46 10.60 28.72
C LYS A 132 -15.19 9.78 28.92
N ALA A 133 -14.34 10.19 29.85
CA ALA A 133 -13.18 9.40 30.24
C ALA A 133 -13.64 8.05 30.79
N VAL A 134 -13.00 6.98 30.35
CA VAL A 134 -13.32 5.60 30.76
C VAL A 134 -12.05 4.83 31.06
N GLY A 135 -12.11 3.93 32.04
CA GLY A 135 -10.98 3.08 32.39
C GLY A 135 -10.71 1.95 31.38
N PRO A 136 -9.57 1.26 31.50
CA PRO A 136 -9.13 0.21 30.58
C PRO A 136 -10.10 -0.97 30.45
N HIS A 137 -10.86 -1.26 31.50
CA HIS A 137 -11.81 -2.38 31.55
C HIS A 137 -13.21 -2.02 31.09
N TYR A 138 -13.42 -0.83 30.50
CA TYR A 138 -14.70 -0.46 29.91
C TYR A 138 -15.07 -1.43 28.78
N VAL A 139 -16.26 -2.03 28.86
CA VAL A 139 -16.78 -2.95 27.86
C VAL A 139 -17.52 -2.18 26.77
N LEU A 140 -17.02 -2.27 25.53
CA LEU A 140 -17.57 -1.53 24.39
C LEU A 140 -18.92 -2.09 23.95
N LYS A 141 -19.84 -1.17 23.64
CA LYS A 141 -21.20 -1.46 23.16
C LYS A 141 -21.41 -0.95 21.75
N ASN A 142 -22.44 -1.50 21.09
CA ASN A 142 -22.83 -1.01 19.78
C ASN A 142 -23.23 0.48 19.87
N GLY A 143 -22.70 1.29 18.96
CA GLY A 143 -22.95 2.73 18.94
C GLY A 143 -22.01 3.56 19.81
N ASP A 144 -21.06 2.96 20.53
CA ASP A 144 -20.03 3.73 21.23
C ASP A 144 -19.10 4.44 20.24
N CYS A 145 -18.77 5.70 20.51
CA CYS A 145 -17.74 6.45 19.81
C CYS A 145 -16.48 6.54 20.67
N ILE A 146 -15.38 5.94 20.21
CA ILE A 146 -14.09 5.96 20.88
C ILE A 146 -13.30 7.14 20.31
N THR A 147 -12.80 8.01 21.19
CA THR A 147 -11.87 9.09 20.84
C THR A 147 -10.54 8.91 21.54
N HIS A 148 -9.43 9.15 20.84
CA HIS A 148 -8.09 9.12 21.42
C HIS A 148 -7.32 10.37 20.95
N THR A 149 -7.09 11.30 21.87
CA THR A 149 -6.29 12.50 21.65
C THR A 149 -4.83 12.21 21.95
N LEU A 150 -3.93 12.49 21.01
CA LEU A 150 -2.50 12.30 21.20
C LEU A 150 -1.67 13.39 20.55
N HIS A 151 -0.47 13.59 21.10
CA HIS A 151 0.52 14.49 20.53
C HIS A 151 1.29 13.77 19.42
N ARG A 152 1.05 14.18 18.19
CA ARG A 152 1.53 13.52 16.97
C ARG A 152 2.85 14.12 16.51
N HIS A 153 3.75 13.22 16.11
CA HIS A 153 5.02 13.51 15.45
C HIS A 153 5.00 12.80 14.10
N GLU A 154 4.99 13.57 13.02
CA GLU A 154 5.04 13.00 11.68
C GLU A 154 6.50 12.87 11.23
N PRO A 155 6.93 11.72 10.68
CA PRO A 155 8.22 11.62 10.05
C PRO A 155 8.32 12.63 8.90
N PRO A 156 9.48 13.25 8.72
CA PRO A 156 9.71 14.14 7.57
C PRO A 156 9.63 13.35 6.25
N VAL A 157 9.28 14.06 5.19
CA VAL A 157 9.27 13.54 3.82
C VAL A 157 10.13 14.43 2.93
N THR A 158 10.39 14.03 1.69
CA THR A 158 11.13 14.90 0.75
C THR A 158 10.46 16.27 0.60
N ALA A 159 11.28 17.32 0.46
CA ALA A 159 10.83 18.65 0.11
C ALA A 159 10.57 18.82 -1.40
N ASP A 160 10.82 17.79 -2.22
CA ASP A 160 10.61 17.86 -3.66
C ASP A 160 9.17 18.26 -4.00
N PRO A 161 8.97 19.18 -4.97
CA PRO A 161 7.64 19.63 -5.34
C PRO A 161 6.84 18.51 -6.00
N ILE A 162 5.52 18.54 -5.80
CA ILE A 162 4.60 17.66 -6.52
C ILE A 162 4.39 18.24 -7.92
N ALA A 163 5.11 17.71 -8.91
CA ALA A 163 4.98 18.19 -10.28
C ALA A 163 3.63 17.78 -10.90
N ILE A 164 2.99 18.72 -11.60
CA ILE A 164 1.76 18.49 -12.35
C ILE A 164 2.13 18.24 -13.81
N LEU A 165 1.82 17.03 -14.30
CA LEU A 165 2.03 16.65 -15.69
C LEU A 165 0.88 17.09 -16.59
N HIS A 166 -0.34 17.09 -16.05
CA HIS A 166 -1.55 17.52 -16.75
C HIS A 166 -2.61 17.95 -15.74
N GLU A 167 -3.41 18.96 -16.07
CA GLU A 167 -4.58 19.35 -15.30
C GLU A 167 -5.69 19.84 -16.24
N ASP A 168 -6.89 19.31 -16.05
CA ASP A 168 -8.13 19.76 -16.69
C ASP A 168 -9.23 20.02 -15.64
N ASP A 169 -10.48 20.16 -16.08
CA ASP A 169 -11.62 20.44 -15.20
C ASP A 169 -11.94 19.27 -14.25
N ASP A 170 -11.66 18.03 -14.67
CA ASP A 170 -12.05 16.81 -13.99
C ASP A 170 -10.89 16.15 -13.22
N MET A 171 -9.65 16.29 -13.69
CA MET A 171 -8.50 15.57 -13.15
C MET A 171 -7.18 16.32 -13.17
N ILE A 172 -6.27 15.85 -12.34
CA ILE A 172 -4.87 16.23 -12.27
C ILE A 172 -4.03 14.95 -12.37
N VAL A 173 -3.04 14.97 -13.25
CA VAL A 173 -2.02 13.93 -13.37
C VAL A 173 -0.75 14.47 -12.74
N LEU A 174 -0.26 13.80 -11.70
CA LEU A 174 0.89 14.21 -10.92
C LEU A 174 2.08 13.31 -11.25
N ASN A 175 3.29 13.86 -11.21
CA ASN A 175 4.50 13.09 -11.00
C ASN A 175 4.80 13.11 -9.50
N LYS A 176 4.37 12.06 -8.81
CA LYS A 176 4.52 11.92 -7.36
C LYS A 176 6.01 11.75 -7.02
N PRO A 177 6.58 12.57 -6.13
CA PRO A 177 7.95 12.36 -5.65
C PRO A 177 8.04 11.08 -4.80
N SER A 178 9.24 10.53 -4.68
CA SER A 178 9.47 9.41 -3.76
C SER A 178 9.36 9.87 -2.29
N GLY A 179 9.24 8.94 -1.35
CA GLY A 179 9.22 9.27 0.09
C GLY A 179 7.89 9.80 0.65
N VAL A 180 6.96 10.29 -0.17
CA VAL A 180 5.67 10.85 0.29
C VAL A 180 4.53 9.84 0.17
N PRO A 181 3.72 9.57 1.22
CA PRO A 181 2.54 8.72 1.11
C PRO A 181 1.38 9.44 0.39
N VAL A 182 0.54 8.66 -0.30
CA VAL A 182 -0.59 9.21 -1.07
C VAL A 182 -1.64 9.88 -0.19
N HIS A 183 -2.06 9.22 0.88
CA HIS A 183 -3.11 9.67 1.80
C HIS A 183 -2.64 9.51 3.25
N PRO A 184 -3.27 10.20 4.23
CA PRO A 184 -3.01 10.02 5.65
C PRO A 184 -3.04 8.53 6.02
N SER A 185 -1.90 8.02 6.47
CA SER A 185 -1.70 6.60 6.76
C SER A 185 -0.58 6.42 7.77
N GLY A 186 -0.80 5.53 8.75
CA GLY A 186 0.15 5.29 9.83
C GLY A 186 0.59 6.59 10.52
N ARG A 187 1.90 6.83 10.57
CA ARG A 187 2.54 8.01 11.18
C ARG A 187 2.41 9.29 10.35
N TYR A 188 1.94 9.23 9.09
CA TYR A 188 1.80 10.38 8.20
C TYR A 188 0.36 10.89 8.12
N ASN A 189 0.18 12.19 8.17
CA ASN A 189 -1.09 12.88 7.98
C ASN A 189 -0.90 14.13 7.10
N PHE A 190 -0.38 15.23 7.65
CA PHE A 190 -0.09 16.44 6.87
C PHE A 190 1.06 16.25 5.88
N ASN A 191 1.94 15.28 6.11
CA ASN A 191 2.93 14.77 5.16
C ASN A 191 2.34 13.68 4.25
N SER A 192 1.25 14.00 3.53
CA SER A 192 0.68 13.13 2.49
C SER A 192 0.28 13.94 1.26
N ILE A 193 0.30 13.34 0.06
CA ILE A 193 -0.02 14.05 -1.20
C ILE A 193 -1.37 14.76 -1.10
N THR A 194 -2.41 14.11 -0.58
CA THR A 194 -3.73 14.73 -0.43
C THR A 194 -3.73 15.96 0.49
N GLU A 195 -2.99 15.93 1.61
CA GLU A 195 -2.95 17.05 2.56
C GLU A 195 -1.98 18.16 2.12
N ILE A 196 -0.89 17.81 1.41
CA ILE A 196 0.02 18.78 0.80
C ILE A 196 -0.74 19.58 -0.26
N MET A 197 -1.39 18.91 -1.21
CA MET A 197 -2.16 19.59 -2.25
C MET A 197 -3.34 20.39 -1.67
N LYS A 198 -3.99 19.90 -0.62
CA LYS A 198 -5.02 20.67 0.11
C LYS A 198 -4.44 21.94 0.74
N SER A 199 -3.26 21.85 1.34
CA SER A 199 -2.59 23.03 1.89
C SER A 199 -2.22 24.05 0.81
N GLU A 200 -1.79 23.58 -0.36
CA GLU A 200 -1.39 24.44 -1.49
C GLU A 200 -2.59 25.06 -2.22
N ARG A 201 -3.71 24.33 -2.34
CA ARG A 201 -4.89 24.75 -3.11
C ARG A 201 -6.02 25.35 -2.27
N GLY A 202 -5.95 25.24 -0.95
CA GLY A 202 -6.89 25.84 -0.01
C GLY A 202 -7.73 24.84 0.77
N ARG A 203 -8.28 25.32 1.89
CA ARG A 203 -8.93 24.50 2.93
C ARG A 203 -10.07 23.62 2.44
N ASP A 204 -10.82 24.10 1.46
CA ASP A 204 -12.00 23.43 0.91
C ASP A 204 -11.68 22.54 -0.29
N TRP A 205 -10.43 22.55 -0.76
CA TRP A 205 -10.00 21.70 -1.86
C TRP A 205 -9.80 20.26 -1.37
N LEU A 206 -10.34 19.31 -2.12
CA LEU A 206 -10.26 17.88 -1.82
C LEU A 206 -9.65 17.14 -3.00
N ALA A 207 -8.53 16.46 -2.75
CA ALA A 207 -7.99 15.47 -3.69
C ALA A 207 -8.81 14.18 -3.62
N TYR A 208 -9.18 13.64 -4.79
CA TYR A 208 -9.73 12.30 -4.91
C TYR A 208 -8.73 11.40 -5.65
N PRO A 209 -7.78 10.74 -4.95
CA PRO A 209 -6.86 9.78 -5.56
C PRO A 209 -7.59 8.66 -6.32
N CYS A 210 -7.25 8.47 -7.60
CA CYS A 210 -7.85 7.43 -8.44
C CYS A 210 -6.98 6.16 -8.54
N ASN A 211 -5.69 6.28 -8.24
CA ASN A 211 -4.77 5.17 -8.03
C ASN A 211 -3.89 5.45 -6.81
N ARG A 212 -3.20 4.41 -6.34
CA ARG A 212 -2.19 4.52 -5.28
C ARG A 212 -0.84 4.03 -5.78
N LEU A 213 0.20 4.76 -5.42
CA LEU A 213 1.59 4.33 -5.45
C LEU A 213 2.05 4.12 -4.01
N ASP A 214 3.02 3.22 -3.81
CA ASP A 214 3.63 3.05 -2.49
C ASP A 214 4.39 4.32 -2.09
N ARG A 215 4.65 4.52 -0.80
CA ARG A 215 5.33 5.73 -0.28
C ARG A 215 6.62 6.02 -1.03
N LEU A 216 7.46 5.00 -1.22
CA LEU A 216 8.76 5.10 -1.89
C LEU A 216 8.67 5.02 -3.42
N THR A 217 7.53 4.66 -4.00
CA THR A 217 7.40 4.64 -5.46
C THR A 217 7.13 6.05 -5.96
N SER A 218 7.91 6.49 -6.94
CA SER A 218 7.73 7.76 -7.64
C SER A 218 6.96 7.58 -8.95
N GLY A 219 6.51 8.67 -9.57
CA GLY A 219 5.93 8.65 -10.92
C GLY A 219 4.44 8.97 -10.97
N ILE A 220 3.80 8.58 -12.07
CA ILE A 220 2.45 9.01 -12.43
C ILE A 220 1.38 8.58 -11.41
N MET A 221 0.63 9.56 -10.93
CA MET A 221 -0.55 9.37 -10.10
C MET A 221 -1.70 10.26 -10.58
N PHE A 222 -2.93 9.74 -10.53
CA PHE A 222 -4.14 10.44 -10.92
C PHE A 222 -4.91 10.91 -9.68
N VAL A 223 -5.31 12.18 -9.69
CA VAL A 223 -6.17 12.80 -8.69
C VAL A 223 -7.36 13.44 -9.40
N ALA A 224 -8.56 12.95 -9.16
CA ALA A 224 -9.77 13.62 -9.61
C ALA A 224 -10.06 14.85 -8.76
N LYS A 225 -10.63 15.88 -9.39
CA LYS A 225 -11.06 17.14 -8.75
C LYS A 225 -12.49 17.07 -8.20
N ASN A 226 -13.27 16.09 -8.67
CA ASN A 226 -14.65 15.88 -8.25
C ASN A 226 -15.00 14.37 -8.14
N PRO A 227 -16.00 14.00 -7.32
CA PRO A 227 -16.38 12.60 -7.13
C PRO A 227 -16.82 11.87 -8.43
N PRO A 228 -17.61 12.48 -9.35
CA PRO A 228 -17.95 11.83 -10.62
C PRO A 228 -16.73 11.42 -11.45
N ALA A 229 -15.73 12.30 -11.58
CA ALA A 229 -14.49 12.02 -12.28
C ALA A 229 -13.69 10.89 -11.58
N ALA A 230 -13.67 10.88 -10.25
CA ALA A 230 -13.03 9.82 -9.47
C ALA A 230 -13.64 8.45 -9.75
N VAL A 231 -14.97 8.36 -9.78
CA VAL A 231 -15.70 7.12 -10.09
C VAL A 231 -15.44 6.69 -11.54
N LYS A 232 -15.48 7.63 -12.49
CA LYS A 232 -15.23 7.34 -13.92
C LYS A 232 -13.85 6.72 -14.13
N LEU A 233 -12.79 7.33 -13.58
CA LEU A 233 -11.44 6.80 -13.73
C LEU A 233 -11.22 5.52 -12.93
N GLY A 234 -11.79 5.44 -11.72
CA GLY A 234 -11.77 4.22 -10.90
C GLY A 234 -12.37 3.03 -11.65
N ASN A 235 -13.49 3.22 -12.35
CA ASN A 235 -14.13 2.19 -13.16
C ASN A 235 -13.25 1.78 -14.35
N GLN A 236 -12.56 2.71 -15.03
CA GLN A 236 -11.63 2.37 -16.12
C GLN A 236 -10.44 1.53 -15.64
N ILE A 237 -9.85 1.91 -14.50
CA ILE A 237 -8.75 1.16 -13.89
C ILE A 237 -9.23 -0.23 -13.44
N ALA A 238 -10.42 -0.33 -12.83
CA ALA A 238 -11.03 -1.58 -12.40
C ALA A 238 -11.37 -2.50 -13.58
N ALA A 239 -11.85 -1.93 -14.69
CA ALA A 239 -12.11 -2.62 -15.95
C ALA A 239 -10.82 -3.05 -16.69
N ARG A 240 -9.63 -2.74 -16.14
CA ARG A 240 -8.31 -3.08 -16.70
C ARG A 240 -8.12 -2.58 -18.12
N THR A 241 -8.77 -1.48 -18.47
CA THR A 241 -8.60 -0.82 -19.77
C THR A 241 -7.41 0.13 -19.79
N VAL A 242 -6.68 0.24 -18.68
CA VAL A 242 -5.52 1.13 -18.55
C VAL A 242 -4.24 0.29 -18.53
N ARG A 243 -3.39 0.47 -19.53
CA ARG A 243 -2.05 -0.10 -19.58
C ARG A 243 -1.12 0.72 -18.70
N LYS A 244 -0.27 0.04 -17.92
CA LYS A 244 0.65 0.65 -16.96
C LYS A 244 2.06 0.20 -17.26
N GLU A 245 2.99 1.13 -17.13
CA GLU A 245 4.40 0.89 -17.38
C GLU A 245 5.24 1.50 -16.26
N TYR A 246 6.21 0.73 -15.80
CA TYR A 246 7.14 1.12 -14.76
C TYR A 246 8.58 0.86 -15.21
N ILE A 247 9.53 1.56 -14.59
CA ILE A 247 10.96 1.30 -14.70
C ILE A 247 11.48 0.90 -13.32
N ALA A 248 12.37 -0.09 -13.27
CA ALA A 248 13.05 -0.52 -12.07
C ALA A 248 14.55 -0.66 -12.30
N ARG A 249 15.36 -0.34 -11.29
CA ARG A 249 16.79 -0.69 -11.26
C ARG A 249 16.98 -1.92 -10.37
N VAL A 250 17.50 -2.99 -10.95
CA VAL A 250 17.59 -4.30 -10.28
C VAL A 250 19.02 -4.79 -10.20
N ILE A 251 19.29 -5.60 -9.17
CA ILE A 251 20.61 -6.23 -8.97
C ILE A 251 20.86 -7.25 -10.07
N GLY A 252 22.05 -7.23 -10.66
CA GLY A 252 22.57 -8.22 -11.59
C GLY A 252 22.20 -7.97 -13.04
N GLU A 253 22.64 -8.90 -13.88
CA GLU A 253 22.32 -8.93 -15.30
C GLU A 253 20.94 -9.58 -15.51
N PHE A 254 19.90 -8.77 -15.67
CA PHE A 254 18.56 -9.27 -15.95
C PHE A 254 18.54 -10.02 -17.30
N PRO A 255 17.77 -11.10 -17.47
CA PRO A 255 17.75 -11.84 -18.72
C PRO A 255 17.36 -10.96 -19.91
N ASP A 256 17.95 -11.25 -21.07
CA ASP A 256 17.58 -10.58 -22.31
C ASP A 256 16.20 -11.06 -22.81
N GLY A 257 15.55 -10.24 -23.62
CA GLY A 257 14.21 -10.51 -24.15
C GLY A 257 13.07 -10.26 -23.16
N GLU A 258 11.90 -10.82 -23.47
CA GLU A 258 10.69 -10.71 -22.63
C GLU A 258 10.67 -11.81 -21.56
N VAL A 259 10.60 -11.41 -20.29
CA VAL A 259 10.46 -12.33 -19.15
C VAL A 259 9.08 -12.18 -18.54
N VAL A 260 8.28 -13.25 -18.55
CA VAL A 260 6.94 -13.27 -17.97
C VAL A 260 6.97 -13.93 -16.59
N CYS A 261 6.61 -13.18 -15.55
CA CYS A 261 6.38 -13.73 -14.22
C CYS A 261 4.88 -13.89 -13.97
N ASN A 262 4.41 -15.13 -13.88
CA ASN A 262 3.02 -15.48 -13.63
C ASN A 262 2.88 -16.21 -12.29
N GLN A 263 3.23 -15.51 -11.21
CA GLN A 263 3.30 -16.09 -9.88
C GLN A 263 2.30 -15.44 -8.92
N PRO A 264 1.47 -16.21 -8.21
CA PRO A 264 0.50 -15.70 -7.25
C PRO A 264 1.18 -15.05 -6.04
N ILE A 265 0.56 -14.02 -5.47
CA ILE A 265 1.09 -13.24 -4.35
C ILE A 265 0.15 -13.32 -3.15
N LEU A 266 0.71 -13.68 -1.99
CA LEU A 266 0.03 -13.70 -0.70
C LEU A 266 0.60 -12.61 0.22
N ALA A 267 -0.27 -11.94 0.98
CA ALA A 267 0.14 -11.08 2.08
C ALA A 267 0.43 -11.94 3.33
N ILE A 268 1.69 -12.33 3.52
CA ILE A 268 2.13 -13.18 4.64
C ILE A 268 2.14 -12.43 5.98
N SER A 269 2.32 -11.11 5.94
CA SER A 269 2.12 -10.26 7.11
C SER A 269 1.51 -8.92 6.70
N PRO A 270 0.18 -8.77 6.79
CA PRO A 270 -0.48 -7.48 6.58
C PRO A 270 0.11 -6.39 7.48
N LYS A 271 0.50 -6.75 8.71
CA LYS A 271 1.12 -5.87 9.71
C LYS A 271 2.41 -5.22 9.20
N LEU A 272 3.26 -5.99 8.54
CA LEU A 272 4.54 -5.50 7.99
C LEU A 272 4.41 -5.03 6.54
N GLY A 273 3.20 -5.09 5.95
CA GLY A 273 3.01 -4.89 4.51
C GLY A 273 3.79 -5.90 3.66
N LEU A 274 4.09 -7.08 4.23
CA LEU A 274 4.96 -8.08 3.63
C LEU A 274 4.14 -9.02 2.74
N ASN A 275 4.49 -9.03 1.46
CA ASN A 275 3.91 -9.91 0.44
C ASN A 275 4.98 -10.87 -0.08
N ARG A 276 4.58 -12.08 -0.47
CA ARG A 276 5.48 -13.12 -0.97
C ARG A 276 4.79 -13.98 -2.03
N VAL A 277 5.56 -14.59 -2.93
CA VAL A 277 5.03 -15.59 -3.87
C VAL A 277 4.63 -16.85 -3.11
N ARG A 278 3.36 -17.23 -3.23
CA ARG A 278 2.77 -18.42 -2.58
C ARG A 278 1.68 -19.01 -3.45
N ALA A 279 1.61 -20.33 -3.55
CA ALA A 279 0.62 -21.02 -4.37
C ALA A 279 -0.84 -20.67 -4.02
N ASN A 280 -1.14 -20.42 -2.74
CA ASN A 280 -2.46 -19.98 -2.25
C ASN A 280 -2.67 -18.45 -2.32
N GLY A 281 -1.76 -17.72 -2.98
CA GLY A 281 -1.85 -16.28 -3.18
C GLY A 281 -2.85 -15.89 -4.26
N LYS A 282 -3.09 -14.57 -4.39
CA LYS A 282 -3.91 -14.01 -5.47
C LYS A 282 -3.12 -14.01 -6.76
N HIS A 283 -3.76 -14.38 -7.87
CA HIS A 283 -3.14 -14.38 -9.19
C HIS A 283 -2.48 -13.03 -9.51
N ALA A 284 -1.23 -13.08 -9.97
CA ALA A 284 -0.49 -11.91 -10.41
C ALA A 284 0.36 -12.23 -11.63
N ARG A 285 0.35 -11.32 -12.62
CA ARG A 285 1.12 -11.45 -13.86
C ARG A 285 1.81 -10.15 -14.21
N THR A 286 3.10 -10.23 -14.51
CA THR A 286 3.94 -9.11 -14.93
C THR A 286 4.83 -9.53 -16.10
N VAL A 287 4.99 -8.64 -17.08
CA VAL A 287 5.96 -8.79 -18.17
C VAL A 287 7.12 -7.83 -17.94
N PHE A 288 8.33 -8.34 -18.01
CA PHE A 288 9.57 -7.58 -17.84
C PHE A 288 10.38 -7.60 -19.13
N LYS A 289 11.11 -6.53 -19.39
CA LYS A 289 12.12 -6.46 -20.46
C LYS A 289 13.30 -5.65 -19.98
N ARG A 290 14.51 -6.21 -20.09
CA ARG A 290 15.74 -5.45 -19.85
C ARG A 290 15.90 -4.35 -20.89
N LEU A 291 16.23 -3.14 -20.44
CA LEU A 291 16.56 -2.01 -21.31
C LEU A 291 18.08 -1.79 -21.41
N ALA A 292 18.78 -1.95 -20.30
CA ALA A 292 20.23 -1.86 -20.24
C ALA A 292 20.77 -2.73 -19.10
N TYR A 293 22.02 -3.15 -19.23
CA TYR A 293 22.83 -3.75 -18.17
C TYR A 293 24.14 -2.99 -18.07
N TYR A 294 24.54 -2.69 -16.84
CA TYR A 294 25.80 -2.04 -16.52
C TYR A 294 26.60 -3.00 -15.64
N PRO A 295 27.75 -3.50 -16.11
CA PRO A 295 28.60 -4.37 -15.33
C PRO A 295 29.15 -3.65 -14.08
N PRO A 296 29.67 -4.40 -13.10
CA PRO A 296 30.40 -3.81 -11.99
C PRO A 296 31.60 -3.01 -12.51
N CYS A 297 31.97 -1.93 -11.83
CA CYS A 297 33.17 -1.17 -12.17
C CYS A 297 34.42 -2.08 -12.07
N GLU A 298 35.41 -1.90 -12.93
CA GLU A 298 36.62 -2.76 -12.94
C GLU A 298 37.60 -2.46 -11.80
N GLU A 299 37.62 -1.23 -11.27
CA GLU A 299 38.42 -0.83 -10.10
C GLU A 299 38.01 -1.56 -8.81
N ASP A 300 36.88 -2.23 -8.87
CA ASP A 300 36.17 -2.85 -7.77
C ASP A 300 36.33 -4.39 -7.74
N VAL A 301 36.99 -4.99 -8.73
CA VAL A 301 37.24 -6.43 -8.80
C VAL A 301 38.44 -6.74 -7.90
N PRO A 302 38.29 -7.51 -6.80
CA PRO A 302 39.46 -7.99 -6.08
C PRO A 302 40.37 -8.72 -7.08
N ALA A 303 41.66 -8.37 -7.10
CA ALA A 303 42.64 -9.03 -7.96
C ALA A 303 42.43 -10.55 -7.92
N PRO A 304 42.59 -11.28 -9.05
CA PRO A 304 42.44 -12.72 -9.07
C PRO A 304 43.26 -13.31 -7.93
N ILE A 305 42.60 -13.96 -6.98
CA ILE A 305 43.29 -14.67 -5.90
C ILE A 305 44.14 -15.72 -6.59
N GLY A 306 45.46 -15.53 -6.55
CA GLY A 306 46.40 -16.49 -7.10
C GLY A 306 46.14 -17.88 -6.53
N GLU A 307 46.48 -18.90 -7.30
CA GLU A 307 46.30 -20.32 -6.97
C GLU A 307 47.03 -20.72 -5.67
N ALA A 308 46.49 -20.35 -4.51
CA ALA A 308 47.08 -20.64 -3.22
C ALA A 308 46.05 -20.57 -2.09
N ASP A 309 44.88 -21.20 -2.24
CA ASP A 309 44.19 -21.77 -1.07
C ASP A 309 43.21 -22.88 -1.47
N LYS A 310 43.73 -24.11 -1.56
CA LYS A 310 42.92 -25.34 -1.63
C LYS A 310 43.01 -26.07 -0.30
N SER A 311 42.69 -25.40 0.82
CA SER A 311 42.64 -26.07 2.12
C SER A 311 41.90 -25.30 3.21
N ALA A 312 40.62 -24.97 2.99
CA ALA A 312 39.68 -24.77 4.10
C ALA A 312 38.24 -25.06 3.62
N GLY A 313 37.58 -26.00 4.30
CA GLY A 313 36.20 -26.38 4.03
C GLY A 313 35.19 -25.27 4.34
N ASN A 314 34.04 -25.36 3.65
CA ASN A 314 32.93 -24.40 3.56
C ASN A 314 33.21 -23.19 2.68
N GLY A 315 33.04 -23.38 1.37
CA GLY A 315 33.03 -22.31 0.38
C GLY A 315 31.94 -21.29 0.68
N GLN A 316 32.33 -20.16 1.27
CA GLN A 316 31.58 -18.92 1.13
C GLN A 316 31.73 -18.48 -0.34
N PRO A 317 30.66 -18.46 -1.15
CA PRO A 317 30.76 -17.90 -2.49
C PRO A 317 31.17 -16.44 -2.34
N SER A 318 32.37 -16.09 -2.85
CA SER A 318 32.79 -14.71 -2.98
C SER A 318 31.65 -13.94 -3.64
N THR A 319 31.12 -12.93 -2.96
CA THR A 319 30.05 -12.06 -3.45
C THR A 319 30.60 -11.22 -4.59
N ARG A 320 30.78 -11.84 -5.78
CA ARG A 320 31.13 -11.15 -7.02
C ARG A 320 30.17 -9.98 -7.14
N LYS A 321 30.70 -8.76 -7.10
CA LYS A 321 29.94 -7.53 -7.31
C LYS A 321 29.07 -7.77 -8.53
N LYS A 322 27.76 -7.70 -8.36
CA LYS A 322 26.80 -7.90 -9.44
C LYS A 322 26.55 -6.50 -10.00
N GLY A 323 26.68 -6.33 -11.32
CA GLY A 323 26.29 -5.09 -11.98
C GLY A 323 24.80 -4.82 -11.77
N TYR A 324 24.21 -3.84 -12.45
CA TYR A 324 22.77 -3.59 -12.34
C TYR A 324 22.11 -3.49 -13.70
N SER A 325 20.82 -3.78 -13.73
CA SER A 325 20.01 -3.66 -14.94
C SER A 325 18.89 -2.64 -14.77
N ILE A 326 18.59 -1.91 -15.84
CA ILE A 326 17.36 -1.12 -15.95
C ILE A 326 16.32 -1.97 -16.64
N VAL A 327 15.18 -2.18 -15.98
CA VAL A 327 14.13 -3.09 -16.41
C VAL A 327 12.83 -2.32 -16.60
N ARG A 328 12.21 -2.51 -17.77
CA ARG A 328 10.85 -2.10 -18.08
C ARG A 328 9.89 -3.14 -17.52
N CYS A 329 8.91 -2.70 -16.73
CA CYS A 329 7.96 -3.56 -16.04
C CYS A 329 6.52 -3.21 -16.46
N MET A 330 5.76 -4.20 -16.91
CA MET A 330 4.38 -4.06 -17.38
C MET A 330 3.48 -4.99 -16.56
N PRO A 331 2.91 -4.51 -15.44
CA PRO A 331 2.00 -5.31 -14.64
C PRO A 331 0.64 -5.43 -15.34
N VAL A 332 0.18 -6.66 -15.57
CA VAL A 332 -1.16 -6.96 -16.11
C VAL A 332 -2.21 -6.94 -14.98
N THR A 333 -1.80 -7.36 -13.79
CA THR A 333 -2.59 -7.28 -12.55
C THR A 333 -2.08 -6.14 -11.65
N GLY A 334 -2.82 -5.79 -10.60
CA GLY A 334 -2.43 -4.75 -9.65
C GLY A 334 -2.48 -5.22 -8.19
N ARG A 335 -1.53 -6.06 -7.77
CA ARG A 335 -1.38 -6.47 -6.37
C ARG A 335 -0.39 -5.57 -5.63
N THR A 336 -0.52 -5.46 -4.31
CA THR A 336 0.42 -4.71 -3.45
C THR A 336 1.83 -5.28 -3.62
N HIS A 337 2.82 -4.40 -3.80
CA HIS A 337 4.23 -4.75 -4.02
C HIS A 337 4.50 -5.72 -5.19
N GLN A 338 3.57 -5.89 -6.14
CA GLN A 338 3.67 -6.91 -7.18
C GLN A 338 5.01 -6.92 -7.93
N LEU A 339 5.45 -5.75 -8.40
CA LEU A 339 6.71 -5.63 -9.14
C LEU A 339 7.92 -6.01 -8.28
N ARG A 340 7.94 -5.54 -7.02
CA ARG A 340 9.03 -5.78 -6.07
C ARG A 340 9.16 -7.28 -5.76
N VAL A 341 8.03 -7.93 -5.46
CA VAL A 341 7.96 -9.37 -5.15
C VAL A 341 8.31 -10.23 -6.37
N HIS A 342 7.79 -9.90 -7.55
CA HIS A 342 8.11 -10.66 -8.77
C HIS A 342 9.58 -10.54 -9.16
N LEU A 343 10.15 -9.33 -9.09
CA LEU A 343 11.57 -9.10 -9.37
C LEU A 343 12.47 -9.85 -8.38
N GLN A 344 12.15 -9.80 -7.08
CA GLN A 344 12.81 -10.60 -6.06
C GLN A 344 12.73 -12.10 -6.36
N PHE A 345 11.52 -12.61 -6.63
CA PHE A 345 11.29 -14.03 -6.90
C PHE A 345 12.11 -14.53 -8.10
N LEU A 346 12.26 -13.71 -9.15
CA LEU A 346 13.10 -14.00 -10.31
C LEU A 346 14.61 -14.00 -9.98
N GLY A 347 15.01 -13.47 -8.83
CA GLY A 347 16.39 -13.35 -8.38
C GLY A 347 17.05 -12.00 -8.67
N TYR A 348 16.26 -11.01 -9.07
CA TYR A 348 16.71 -9.67 -9.46
C TYR A 348 15.92 -8.61 -8.68
N PRO A 349 15.98 -8.58 -7.33
CA PRO A 349 15.25 -7.60 -6.55
C PRO A 349 15.69 -6.17 -6.92
N ILE A 350 14.81 -5.21 -6.67
CA ILE A 350 15.14 -3.79 -6.83
C ILE A 350 16.27 -3.47 -5.85
N GLU A 351 17.36 -2.90 -6.35
CA GLU A 351 18.64 -2.87 -5.65
C GLU A 351 18.60 -2.15 -4.30
N ASN A 352 17.89 -1.03 -4.21
CA ASN A 352 17.71 -0.29 -2.97
C ASN A 352 16.40 -0.61 -2.22
N ASP A 353 15.81 -1.79 -2.45
CA ASP A 353 14.56 -2.17 -1.78
C ASP A 353 14.80 -2.59 -0.31
N PRO A 354 14.28 -1.83 0.68
CA PRO A 354 14.57 -2.08 2.09
C PRO A 354 13.92 -3.37 2.63
N ILE A 355 12.92 -3.92 1.92
CA ILE A 355 12.21 -5.13 2.31
C ILE A 355 12.75 -6.32 1.54
N TYR A 356 12.80 -6.22 0.21
CA TYR A 356 12.97 -7.38 -0.68
C TYR A 356 14.41 -7.60 -1.14
N ALA A 357 15.29 -6.61 -1.00
CA ALA A 357 16.72 -6.73 -1.24
C ALA A 357 17.51 -6.82 0.06
N ASN A 358 16.92 -7.35 1.13
CA ASN A 358 17.55 -7.42 2.44
C ASN A 358 18.08 -8.84 2.75
N GLN A 359 19.40 -9.02 2.72
CA GLN A 359 20.02 -10.34 2.94
C GLN A 359 19.87 -10.83 4.38
N LYS A 360 19.80 -9.94 5.39
CA LYS A 360 19.55 -10.34 6.78
C LYS A 360 18.17 -10.94 6.96
N VAL A 361 17.20 -10.53 6.13
CA VAL A 361 15.83 -11.05 6.17
C VAL A 361 15.71 -12.31 5.32
N TRP A 362 16.21 -12.27 4.07
CA TRP A 362 15.94 -13.28 3.05
C TRP A 362 17.09 -14.27 2.75
N GLY A 363 18.25 -14.09 3.40
CA GLY A 363 19.47 -14.84 3.10
C GLY A 363 20.16 -14.41 1.81
N PHE A 364 21.23 -15.13 1.44
CA PHE A 364 22.08 -14.81 0.28
C PHE A 364 21.34 -14.87 -1.06
N ASP A 365 20.38 -15.78 -1.21
CA ASP A 365 19.58 -15.93 -2.44
C ASP A 365 18.42 -14.92 -2.54
N LEU A 366 18.24 -14.06 -1.53
CA LEU A 366 17.22 -13.00 -1.50
C LEU A 366 15.80 -13.50 -1.82
N GLY A 367 15.46 -14.74 -1.46
CA GLY A 367 14.14 -15.31 -1.68
C GLY A 367 13.85 -15.73 -3.13
N ARG A 368 14.88 -15.87 -3.97
CA ARG A 368 14.75 -16.36 -5.36
C ARG A 368 14.07 -17.73 -5.40
N ASN A 369 13.04 -17.87 -6.23
CA ASN A 369 12.31 -19.12 -6.48
C ASN A 369 11.81 -19.89 -5.22
N ASP A 370 11.72 -19.23 -4.05
CA ASP A 370 11.32 -19.86 -2.78
C ASP A 370 9.79 -19.84 -2.58
N PHE A 371 9.08 -20.49 -3.52
CA PHE A 371 7.61 -20.53 -3.54
C PHE A 371 7.02 -21.46 -2.48
N ASP A 372 7.77 -22.48 -2.05
CA ASP A 372 7.38 -23.51 -1.09
C ASP A 372 7.84 -23.23 0.35
N ALA A 373 8.57 -22.13 0.58
CA ALA A 373 9.14 -21.78 1.88
C ALA A 373 10.21 -22.75 2.39
N SER A 374 10.80 -23.56 1.49
CA SER A 374 11.77 -24.60 1.86
C SER A 374 13.07 -24.03 2.42
N LEU A 375 13.49 -22.84 1.94
CA LEU A 375 14.73 -22.19 2.39
C LEU A 375 14.47 -21.27 3.59
N ASN A 376 13.39 -20.50 3.56
CA ASN A 376 13.00 -19.59 4.64
C ASN A 376 11.51 -19.70 4.92
N SER A 377 11.15 -20.10 6.14
CA SER A 377 9.76 -20.12 6.62
C SER A 377 9.18 -18.69 6.65
N ASP A 378 7.85 -18.57 6.57
CA ASP A 378 7.20 -17.25 6.64
C ASP A 378 7.35 -16.63 8.04
N GLU A 379 7.29 -17.45 9.09
CA GLU A 379 7.47 -17.05 10.49
C GLU A 379 8.86 -16.45 10.72
N ASP A 380 9.93 -17.06 10.18
CA ASP A 380 11.30 -16.58 10.35
C ASP A 380 11.51 -15.24 9.65
N ILE A 381 11.01 -15.09 8.43
CA ILE A 381 11.10 -13.83 7.68
C ILE A 381 10.35 -12.72 8.40
N ILE A 382 9.13 -13.00 8.88
CA ILE A 382 8.33 -12.06 9.65
C ILE A 382 9.08 -11.65 10.92
N SER A 383 9.67 -12.61 11.63
CA SER A 383 10.47 -12.36 12.84
C SER A 383 11.68 -11.48 12.56
N ARG A 384 12.49 -11.80 11.54
CA ARG A 384 13.68 -11.03 11.15
C ARG A 384 13.31 -9.62 10.70
N LEU A 385 12.30 -9.48 9.83
CA LEU A 385 11.84 -8.17 9.36
C LEU A 385 11.27 -7.32 10.50
N SER A 386 10.62 -7.92 11.50
CA SER A 386 10.05 -7.18 12.63
C SER A 386 11.08 -6.57 13.59
N ARG A 387 12.34 -7.05 13.54
CA ARG A 387 13.49 -6.51 14.28
C ARG A 387 14.18 -5.35 13.56
N MET A 388 14.05 -5.28 12.23
CA MET A 388 14.56 -4.18 11.42
C MET A 388 13.87 -2.86 11.79
N GLY A 389 14.64 -1.79 11.99
CA GLY A 389 14.17 -0.47 12.41
C GLY A 389 13.86 -0.33 13.90
N LYS A 390 14.07 -1.38 14.71
CA LYS A 390 13.97 -1.33 16.19
C LYS A 390 15.32 -1.53 16.84
N GLU A 391 15.96 -2.63 16.48
CA GLU A 391 17.25 -3.07 17.03
C GLU A 391 18.32 -3.07 15.93
N ASP A 392 17.92 -3.43 14.71
CA ASP A 392 18.82 -3.60 13.57
C ASP A 392 18.50 -2.63 12.43
N VAL A 393 19.49 -2.26 11.61
CA VAL A 393 19.28 -1.45 10.39
C VAL A 393 18.92 -2.35 9.22
N ALA A 394 17.94 -1.93 8.41
CA ALA A 394 17.64 -2.62 7.15
C ALA A 394 18.84 -2.48 6.20
N GLU A 395 19.53 -3.57 5.96
CA GLU A 395 20.59 -3.66 4.98
C GLU A 395 19.94 -4.08 3.66
N ALA A 396 19.44 -3.12 2.88
CA ALA A 396 19.34 -3.35 1.43
C ALA A 396 20.75 -3.71 0.93
N VAL A 397 20.89 -4.44 -0.17
CA VAL A 397 22.20 -4.76 -0.76
C VAL A 397 22.85 -3.48 -1.31
N ALA A 398 23.25 -2.60 -0.40
CA ALA A 398 24.06 -1.44 -0.64
C ALA A 398 25.50 -1.95 -0.72
N TYR A 399 25.93 -2.28 -1.92
CA TYR A 399 27.35 -2.37 -2.23
C TYR A 399 27.92 -0.96 -2.22
N TYR A 400 28.48 -0.53 -1.09
CA TYR A 400 29.31 0.68 -0.99
C TYR A 400 30.34 0.53 0.15
N ASP A 401 31.48 -0.10 -0.10
CA ASP A 401 32.53 -0.25 0.93
C ASP A 401 33.20 1.08 1.34
N GLU A 402 33.16 2.14 0.52
CA GLU A 402 33.69 3.45 0.92
C GLU A 402 32.68 4.32 1.69
N MET A 403 31.41 3.94 1.69
CA MET A 403 30.37 4.58 2.49
C MET A 403 29.87 3.71 3.64
N ILE A 404 30.33 2.48 3.89
CA ILE A 404 29.84 1.71 5.06
C ILE A 404 30.18 2.40 6.37
N GLU A 405 31.39 2.95 6.55
CA GLU A 405 31.68 3.73 7.76
C GLU A 405 30.83 5.00 7.87
N ASP A 406 30.50 5.62 6.73
CA ASP A 406 29.66 6.82 6.68
C ASP A 406 28.15 6.50 6.69
N TYR A 407 27.73 5.29 6.33
CA TYR A 407 26.37 4.72 6.30
C TYR A 407 26.02 4.15 7.68
N GLU A 408 27.01 3.57 8.38
CA GLU A 408 26.94 3.26 9.80
C GLU A 408 26.93 4.54 10.66
N LYS A 409 27.66 5.60 10.25
CA LYS A 409 27.60 6.93 10.90
C LYS A 409 26.32 7.73 10.56
N ARG A 410 25.80 7.65 9.33
CA ARG A 410 24.60 8.38 8.85
C ARG A 410 23.35 7.49 8.95
N ARG A 411 22.93 7.36 10.21
CA ARG A 411 21.75 6.70 10.77
C ARG A 411 20.57 6.58 9.80
N ALA A 412 20.10 5.34 9.58
CA ALA A 412 18.69 5.03 9.28
C ALA A 412 17.77 5.44 10.45
N GLU A 413 16.43 5.48 10.29
CA GLU A 413 15.48 5.80 11.38
C GLU A 413 15.72 4.94 12.64
N LYS A 414 16.61 5.39 13.52
CA LYS A 414 16.83 4.88 14.88
C LYS A 414 16.12 5.81 15.85
N MET A 415 15.72 5.27 17.00
CA MET A 415 15.39 6.13 18.15
C MET A 415 16.59 7.05 18.40
N SER A 416 16.36 8.36 18.33
CA SER A 416 17.39 9.40 18.49
C SER A 416 18.01 9.39 19.89
N GLY A 417 17.28 8.83 20.87
CA GLY A 417 17.55 8.97 22.30
C GLY A 417 16.88 10.19 22.90
N GLU A 418 16.37 11.10 22.07
CA GLU A 418 15.60 12.26 22.49
C GLU A 418 14.14 11.87 22.75
N ILE A 419 13.51 12.59 23.67
CA ILE A 419 12.09 12.43 24.00
C ILE A 419 11.36 13.75 23.77
N CYS A 420 10.13 13.67 23.29
CA CYS A 420 9.30 14.87 23.16
C CYS A 420 9.04 15.49 24.53
N ASP A 421 9.26 16.80 24.69
CA ASP A 421 9.03 17.48 25.96
C ASP A 421 7.58 17.43 26.45
N VAL A 422 6.61 17.37 25.52
CA VAL A 422 5.17 17.37 25.80
C VAL A 422 4.68 15.96 26.16
N CYS A 423 4.96 14.97 25.32
CA CYS A 423 4.36 13.62 25.45
C CYS A 423 5.36 12.53 25.84
N LYS A 424 6.62 12.89 26.09
CA LYS A 424 7.74 12.00 26.47
C LYS A 424 7.95 10.81 25.54
N THR A 425 7.41 10.88 24.33
CA THR A 425 7.55 9.83 23.31
C THR A 425 8.95 9.92 22.72
N PRO A 426 9.68 8.80 22.56
CA PRO A 426 10.97 8.78 21.88
C PRO A 426 10.84 9.34 20.45
N LEU A 427 11.76 10.21 20.07
CA LEU A 427 11.82 10.79 18.73
C LEU A 427 12.72 9.93 17.84
N TYR A 428 12.39 9.87 16.56
CA TYR A 428 13.19 9.18 15.55
C TYR A 428 14.16 10.18 14.91
N THR A 429 15.30 9.66 14.47
CA THR A 429 16.23 10.39 13.61
C THR A 429 15.62 10.66 12.25
N ASP A 430 16.16 11.66 11.55
CA ASP A 430 15.72 11.99 10.21
C ASP A 430 16.08 10.88 9.22
N PRO A 431 15.19 10.59 8.24
CA PRO A 431 15.44 9.58 7.24
C PRO A 431 16.53 10.06 6.26
N GLY A 432 17.44 9.15 5.92
CA GLY A 432 18.41 9.39 4.86
C GLY A 432 17.76 9.42 3.47
N HIS A 433 18.45 10.01 2.50
CA HIS A 433 17.97 10.06 1.10
C HIS A 433 17.63 8.67 0.52
N HIS A 434 18.41 7.65 0.91
CA HIS A 434 18.20 6.26 0.51
C HIS A 434 16.93 5.64 1.12
N GLU A 435 16.48 6.09 2.30
CA GLU A 435 15.23 5.64 2.95
C GLU A 435 13.98 6.33 2.39
N LEU A 436 14.18 7.44 1.68
CA LEU A 436 13.12 8.18 1.00
C LEU A 436 12.97 7.79 -0.46
N THR A 437 13.86 6.96 -1.00
CA THR A 437 13.88 6.60 -2.42
C THR A 437 13.72 5.10 -2.63
N LEU A 438 12.94 4.69 -3.63
CA LEU A 438 12.98 3.35 -4.21
C LEU A 438 13.23 3.51 -5.70
N TRP A 439 14.12 2.71 -6.27
CA TRP A 439 14.39 2.68 -7.71
C TRP A 439 13.32 1.90 -8.46
N LEU A 440 12.09 2.35 -8.25
CA LEU A 440 10.87 1.95 -8.93
C LEU A 440 10.10 3.22 -9.28
N HIS A 441 9.85 3.42 -10.57
CA HIS A 441 9.19 4.61 -11.08
C HIS A 441 8.00 4.23 -11.97
N SER A 442 6.86 4.86 -11.72
CA SER A 442 5.65 4.71 -12.51
C SER A 442 5.73 5.62 -13.75
N LEU A 443 6.22 5.07 -14.85
CA LEU A 443 6.63 5.83 -16.03
C LEU A 443 5.46 6.31 -16.88
N ARG A 444 4.54 5.41 -17.24
CA ARG A 444 3.51 5.68 -18.26
C ARG A 444 2.18 5.01 -17.92
N TYR A 445 1.11 5.71 -18.22
CA TYR A 445 -0.25 5.18 -18.26
C TYR A 445 -0.89 5.52 -19.59
N GLU A 446 -1.61 4.56 -20.16
CA GLU A 446 -2.24 4.70 -21.46
C GLU A 446 -3.58 3.96 -21.48
N ASP A 447 -4.61 4.60 -22.03
CA ASP A 447 -5.88 3.94 -22.30
C ASP A 447 -5.71 2.87 -23.39
N LYS A 448 -6.41 1.74 -23.27
CA LYS A 448 -6.31 0.64 -24.23
C LYS A 448 -6.67 1.08 -25.65
N ASP A 449 -7.62 2.01 -25.78
CA ASP A 449 -8.12 2.56 -27.05
C ASP A 449 -7.29 3.77 -27.50
N GLY A 450 -6.22 4.14 -26.78
CA GLY A 450 -5.33 5.25 -27.12
C GLY A 450 -5.93 6.64 -26.93
N LYS A 451 -7.08 6.77 -26.25
CA LYS A 451 -7.77 8.05 -26.05
C LYS A 451 -6.96 9.07 -25.27
N TRP A 452 -6.12 8.58 -24.35
CA TRP A 452 -5.22 9.41 -23.57
C TRP A 452 -3.96 8.63 -23.22
N LYS A 453 -2.87 9.36 -23.06
CA LYS A 453 -1.55 8.84 -22.71
C LYS A 453 -0.82 9.87 -21.88
N TYR A 454 -0.27 9.44 -20.75
CA TYR A 454 0.57 10.25 -19.89
C TYR A 454 1.91 9.57 -19.68
N VAL A 455 2.98 10.35 -19.79
CA VAL A 455 4.36 9.89 -19.63
C VAL A 455 5.07 10.86 -18.69
N SER A 456 5.79 10.31 -17.72
CA SER A 456 6.65 11.07 -16.80
C SER A 456 8.09 11.09 -17.33
N PRO A 457 8.89 12.10 -16.94
CA PRO A 457 10.33 12.08 -17.21
C PRO A 457 11.00 10.86 -16.57
N LEU A 458 12.05 10.34 -17.20
CA LEU A 458 12.87 9.30 -16.58
C LEU A 458 13.55 9.85 -15.33
N PRO A 459 13.57 9.08 -14.22
CA PRO A 459 14.33 9.48 -13.04
C PRO A 459 15.83 9.38 -13.31
N SER A 460 16.63 10.22 -12.62
CA SER A 460 18.09 10.29 -12.81
C SER A 460 18.80 8.95 -12.64
N TRP A 461 18.36 8.12 -11.68
CA TRP A 461 18.94 6.80 -11.42
C TRP A 461 18.69 5.78 -12.55
N ALA A 462 17.77 6.06 -13.49
CA ALA A 462 17.48 5.19 -14.63
C ALA A 462 18.23 5.62 -15.91
N LEU A 463 18.87 6.80 -15.90
CA LEU A 463 19.67 7.28 -17.02
C LEU A 463 21.01 6.52 -17.07
N PRO A 464 21.60 6.37 -18.27
CA PRO A 464 22.91 5.74 -18.39
C PRO A 464 23.98 6.51 -17.59
N PRO A 465 24.90 5.80 -16.93
CA PRO A 465 26.10 6.41 -16.37
C PRO A 465 27.00 6.96 -17.48
N GLU A 466 27.89 7.89 -17.12
CA GLU A 466 28.81 8.51 -18.06
C GLU A 466 29.67 7.45 -18.78
N GLY A 467 29.81 7.57 -20.10
CA GLY A 467 30.55 6.61 -20.92
C GLY A 467 29.78 5.34 -21.31
N TYR A 468 28.58 5.10 -20.76
CA TYR A 468 27.75 3.97 -21.17
C TYR A 468 26.55 4.39 -22.02
N SER A 469 26.11 3.49 -22.91
CA SER A 469 24.85 3.63 -23.63
C SER A 469 23.68 3.13 -22.78
N GLY A 470 22.48 3.67 -22.98
CA GLY A 470 21.31 3.28 -22.21
C GLY A 470 20.05 4.06 -22.54
N PRO A 471 18.96 3.82 -21.80
CA PRO A 471 17.68 4.48 -22.05
C PRO A 471 17.77 5.96 -21.64
N THR A 472 17.82 6.84 -22.64
CA THR A 472 17.59 8.29 -22.48
C THR A 472 16.12 8.67 -22.75
N GLU A 473 15.44 7.85 -23.54
CA GLU A 473 14.01 7.87 -23.78
C GLU A 473 13.46 6.44 -23.73
N VAL A 474 12.20 6.28 -23.33
CA VAL A 474 11.53 4.96 -23.39
C VAL A 474 10.56 4.95 -24.55
N GLY A 475 10.83 4.07 -25.53
CA GLY A 475 10.03 3.95 -26.75
C GLY A 475 8.54 3.69 -26.53
N GLY A 476 7.80 3.53 -27.62
CA GLY A 476 6.35 3.27 -27.60
C GLY A 476 5.92 2.06 -26.75
N MET A 477 4.64 2.01 -26.39
CA MET A 477 4.02 0.83 -25.76
C MET A 477 3.88 -0.31 -26.79
N GLU A 478 3.99 0.04 -28.08
CA GLU A 478 3.87 -0.81 -29.25
C GLU A 478 5.13 -1.66 -29.51
N ALA A 479 6.27 -1.30 -28.90
CA ALA A 479 7.57 -1.94 -29.11
C ALA A 479 7.74 -3.32 -28.44
N LEU A 480 6.66 -3.91 -27.93
CA LEU A 480 6.61 -5.19 -27.21
C LEU A 480 5.32 -5.95 -27.60
N VAL A 481 5.47 -7.20 -28.04
CA VAL A 481 4.49 -7.96 -28.84
C VAL A 481 3.81 -9.06 -28.01
N LYS A 482 2.52 -9.34 -28.30
CA LYS A 482 1.66 -10.49 -27.87
C LYS A 482 1.51 -10.82 -26.37
N ALA A 483 2.55 -10.85 -25.54
CA ALA A 483 2.49 -11.40 -24.18
C ALA A 483 1.61 -10.61 -23.18
N VAL A 484 1.45 -9.30 -23.44
CA VAL A 484 0.48 -8.41 -22.74
C VAL A 484 -0.92 -8.50 -23.35
N LYS A 485 -1.03 -8.91 -24.63
CA LYS A 485 -2.31 -9.11 -25.34
C LYS A 485 -2.95 -10.45 -25.00
N ASP A 486 -2.21 -11.40 -24.43
CA ASP A 486 -2.76 -12.63 -23.87
C ASP A 486 -3.78 -12.27 -22.79
N VAL A 487 -5.02 -12.64 -23.06
CA VAL A 487 -6.20 -12.29 -22.28
C VAL A 487 -5.98 -12.66 -20.82
N ASN A 488 -6.18 -11.70 -19.93
CA ASN A 488 -6.18 -11.96 -18.50
C ASN A 488 -7.24 -13.06 -18.20
N PRO A 489 -6.84 -14.24 -17.68
CA PRO A 489 -7.77 -15.35 -17.47
C PRO A 489 -8.91 -15.00 -16.49
N GLU A 490 -8.74 -13.99 -15.62
CA GLU A 490 -9.82 -13.49 -14.76
C GLU A 490 -10.91 -12.68 -15.51
N ILE A 491 -10.67 -12.27 -16.77
CA ILE A 491 -11.67 -11.60 -17.61
C ILE A 491 -12.54 -12.63 -18.35
N VAL A 492 -12.03 -13.85 -18.58
CA VAL A 492 -12.73 -14.89 -19.37
C VAL A 492 -13.70 -15.72 -18.52
N GLY A 493 -13.47 -15.84 -17.20
CA GLY A 493 -14.32 -16.65 -16.30
C GLY A 493 -15.73 -16.10 -16.01
N GLY A 494 -16.19 -15.07 -16.74
CA GLY A 494 -17.48 -14.41 -16.52
C GLY A 494 -18.44 -14.44 -17.71
N ALA A 495 -18.06 -15.03 -18.84
CA ALA A 495 -18.91 -15.21 -20.00
C ALA A 495 -18.87 -16.68 -20.44
N ASP A 496 -20.03 -17.22 -20.76
CA ASP A 496 -20.27 -18.51 -21.42
C ASP A 496 -20.39 -19.74 -20.50
N THR A 497 -21.44 -19.74 -19.67
CA THR A 497 -22.28 -20.95 -19.55
C THR A 497 -23.53 -20.75 -20.39
N GLU A 498 -23.37 -20.77 -21.72
CA GLU A 498 -24.49 -21.06 -22.62
C GLU A 498 -24.82 -22.54 -22.48
N THR A 499 -25.95 -22.78 -21.82
CA THR A 499 -26.68 -24.05 -21.88
C THR A 499 -27.23 -24.19 -23.29
N THR A 500 -26.78 -25.21 -24.02
CA THR A 500 -27.45 -25.66 -25.26
C THR A 500 -28.19 -26.97 -24.93
N PRO A 501 -29.37 -27.20 -25.53
CA PRO A 501 -30.49 -27.94 -24.95
C PRO A 501 -30.32 -29.46 -24.88
#